data_AF-A0A6P3HS56-F1
#
_entry.id   AF-A0A6P3HS56-F1
#
_cell.length_a   1.000
_cell.length_b   1.000
_cell.length_c   1.000
_cell.angle_alpha   90.00
_cell.angle_beta   90.00
_cell.angle_gamma   90.00
#
_symmetry.space_group_name_H-M   'P 1'
#
loop_
_entity.id
_entity.type
_entity.pdbx_description
1 polymer ?
#
loop_
_entity_poly.entity_id
_entity_poly.type
_entity_poly.pdbx_seq_one_letter_code
_entity_poly.pdbx_strand_id
1 'polypeptide(L)'
;MNKIFPQGDANGSAAAGSKALPGGEGDVPQSLPGFLVAHCGDPASWIYSDQMCDGINNCGDCSDELSPVTTCPPCGPGWWRCPSTVFRYCSCIPRSLCRDHVQHCFDWSDEYSCPGP
;
A
#
# COMPACT_ATOMS: atom_id res chain seq x y z
N MET A 1 -7.82 28.33 -16.59
CA MET A 1 -9.22 27.94 -16.29
C MET A 1 -9.36 27.83 -14.78
N ASN A 2 -10.24 28.65 -14.21
CA ASN A 2 -10.44 28.76 -12.76
C ASN A 2 -11.40 27.65 -12.29
N LYS A 3 -11.03 26.89 -11.25
CA LYS A 3 -11.93 25.94 -10.58
C LYS A 3 -12.06 26.37 -9.13
N ILE A 4 -13.19 27.02 -8.84
CA ILE A 4 -13.70 27.26 -7.50
C ILE A 4 -14.27 25.92 -6.99
N PHE A 5 -13.78 25.44 -5.85
CA PHE A 5 -14.39 24.34 -5.11
C PHE A 5 -15.19 24.94 -3.94
N PRO A 6 -16.47 24.58 -3.74
CA PRO A 6 -17.19 25.01 -2.55
C PRO A 6 -16.66 24.24 -1.32
N GLN A 7 -16.37 24.98 -0.26
CA GLN A 7 -16.10 24.44 1.07
C GLN A 7 -17.43 24.03 1.69
N GLY A 8 -17.64 22.72 1.82
CA GLY A 8 -18.75 22.14 2.57
C GLY A 8 -18.33 21.91 4.01
N ASP A 9 -18.96 22.63 4.93
CA ASP A 9 -18.89 22.38 6.37
C ASP A 9 -19.50 21.01 6.70
N ALA A 10 -18.66 20.04 7.05
CA ALA A 10 -19.08 18.77 7.62
C ALA A 10 -18.40 18.58 8.98
N ASN A 11 -19.07 19.08 10.02
CA ASN A 11 -18.84 18.68 11.39
C ASN A 11 -19.35 17.25 11.55
N GLY A 12 -18.43 16.29 11.55
CA GLY A 12 -18.72 14.89 11.76
C GLY A 12 -17.47 14.22 12.27
N SER A 13 -17.37 14.04 13.59
CA SER A 13 -16.37 13.18 14.23
C SER A 13 -16.64 11.72 13.82
N ALA A 14 -16.29 11.37 12.59
CA ALA A 14 -16.14 9.99 12.19
C ALA A 14 -14.76 9.56 12.68
N ALA A 15 -14.74 8.85 13.82
CA ALA A 15 -13.60 8.04 14.19
C ALA A 15 -13.25 7.18 12.96
N ALA A 16 -12.13 7.50 12.32
CA ALA A 16 -11.58 6.68 11.26
C ALA A 16 -11.29 5.33 11.90
N GLY A 17 -12.19 4.36 11.67
CA GLY A 17 -11.98 3.00 12.10
C GLY A 17 -10.66 2.53 11.48
N SER A 18 -9.68 2.25 12.35
CA SER A 18 -8.41 1.66 11.99
C SER A 18 -8.67 0.35 11.25
N LYS A 19 -8.69 0.43 9.92
CA LYS A 19 -8.98 -0.71 9.05
C LYS A 19 -7.68 -1.51 8.96
N ALA A 20 -7.59 -2.53 9.82
CA ALA A 20 -6.63 -3.63 9.82
C ALA A 20 -5.17 -3.25 9.52
N LEU A 21 -4.44 -2.77 10.53
CA LEU A 21 -2.99 -2.87 10.57
C LEU A 21 -2.67 -4.14 11.37
N PRO A 22 -2.09 -5.19 10.77
CA PRO A 22 -1.65 -6.35 11.53
C PRO A 22 -0.22 -6.14 12.09
N GLY A 23 0.27 -4.90 12.01
CA GLY A 23 1.51 -4.45 12.62
C GLY A 23 1.27 -3.61 13.88
N GLY A 24 2.20 -3.69 14.82
CA GLY A 24 2.18 -2.94 16.06
C GLY A 24 3.02 -1.67 15.96
N GLU A 25 2.52 -0.57 16.49
CA GLU A 25 3.35 0.58 16.84
C GLU A 25 3.92 0.33 18.26
N GLY A 26 5.24 0.32 18.40
CA GLY A 26 5.94 0.10 19.67
C GLY A 26 6.66 -1.25 19.78
N ASP A 27 7.08 -1.61 20.99
CA ASP A 27 7.95 -2.76 21.22
C ASP A 27 7.31 -4.08 20.77
N VAL A 28 8.09 -4.88 20.03
CA VAL A 28 7.74 -6.25 19.66
C VAL A 28 7.60 -7.09 20.94
N PRO A 29 6.49 -7.85 21.11
CA PRO A 29 6.32 -8.71 22.28
C PRO A 29 7.49 -9.69 22.44
N GLN A 30 8.07 -9.79 23.63
CA GLN A 30 9.22 -10.68 23.88
C GLN A 30 8.94 -12.16 23.61
N SER A 31 7.67 -12.57 23.61
CA SER A 31 7.24 -13.93 23.27
C SER A 31 7.19 -14.21 21.77
N LEU A 32 7.29 -13.19 20.92
CA LEU A 32 7.20 -13.34 19.47
C LEU A 32 8.59 -13.64 18.89
N PRO A 33 8.79 -14.79 18.23
CA PRO A 33 10.05 -15.11 17.57
C PRO A 33 10.42 -14.07 16.51
N GLY A 34 11.67 -13.62 16.50
CA GLY A 34 12.11 -12.56 15.58
C GLY A 34 11.98 -12.87 14.09
N PHE A 35 11.95 -14.15 13.69
CA PHE A 35 11.76 -14.52 12.28
C PHE A 35 10.33 -14.23 11.76
N LEU A 36 9.37 -14.03 12.66
CA LEU A 36 7.99 -13.66 12.31
C LEU A 36 7.79 -12.15 12.22
N VAL A 37 8.84 -11.37 12.38
CA VAL A 37 8.78 -9.91 12.50
C VAL A 37 9.59 -9.29 11.38
N ALA A 38 8.98 -8.34 10.67
CA ALA A 38 9.66 -7.43 9.77
C ALA A 38 9.46 -6.00 10.26
N HIS A 39 10.52 -5.21 10.25
CA HIS A 39 10.45 -3.79 10.60
C HIS A 39 10.13 -2.95 9.37
N CYS A 40 9.35 -1.90 9.59
CA CYS A 40 9.06 -0.89 8.60
C CYS A 40 10.24 0.09 8.47
N GLY A 41 10.06 1.17 7.68
CA GLY A 41 11.03 2.25 7.56
C GLY A 41 11.27 2.95 8.90
N ASP A 42 10.22 3.06 9.71
CA ASP A 42 10.32 3.40 11.14
C ASP A 42 10.65 2.13 11.95
N PRO A 43 11.79 2.09 12.69
CA PRO A 43 12.13 0.96 13.55
C PRO A 43 11.11 0.69 14.67
N ALA A 44 10.31 1.68 15.07
CA ALA A 44 9.26 1.54 16.07
C ALA A 44 7.99 0.86 15.52
N SER A 45 7.87 0.77 14.20
CA SER A 45 6.77 0.10 13.51
C SER A 45 7.24 -1.24 12.95
N TRP A 46 6.40 -2.26 13.12
CA TRP A 46 6.70 -3.62 12.67
C TRP A 46 5.43 -4.31 12.18
N ILE A 47 5.61 -5.24 11.27
CA ILE A 47 4.57 -6.09 10.69
C ILE A 47 4.95 -7.56 10.86
N TYR A 48 4.01 -8.46 10.58
CA TYR A 48 4.37 -9.87 10.49
C TYR A 48 5.19 -10.13 9.22
N SER A 49 6.11 -11.09 9.28
CA SER A 49 7.00 -11.43 8.17
C SER A 49 6.27 -11.85 6.90
N ASP A 50 5.05 -12.39 7.01
CA ASP A 50 4.21 -12.84 5.89
C ASP A 50 3.50 -11.68 5.17
N GLN A 51 3.50 -10.49 5.76
CA GLN A 51 3.00 -9.24 5.18
C GLN A 51 4.07 -8.45 4.44
N MET A 52 5.33 -8.88 4.54
CA MET A 52 6.41 -8.28 3.79
C MET A 52 6.29 -8.68 2.31
N CYS A 53 6.23 -7.69 1.42
CA CYS A 53 6.12 -7.88 -0.02
C CYS A 53 4.85 -8.66 -0.45
N ASP A 54 3.72 -8.47 0.25
CA ASP A 54 2.45 -9.13 -0.04
C ASP A 54 1.59 -8.36 -1.06
N GLY A 55 2.07 -7.20 -1.51
CA GLY A 55 1.41 -6.31 -2.47
C GLY A 55 0.51 -5.27 -1.82
N ILE A 56 0.48 -5.20 -0.47
CA ILE A 56 -0.34 -4.27 0.30
C ILE A 56 0.54 -3.48 1.27
N ASN A 57 0.25 -2.19 1.39
CA ASN A 57 0.90 -1.33 2.36
C ASN A 57 0.44 -1.65 3.79
N ASN A 58 1.17 -2.49 4.50
CA ASN A 58 0.97 -2.82 5.91
C ASN A 58 1.74 -1.85 6.84
N CYS A 59 2.87 -1.30 6.38
CA CYS A 59 3.66 -0.36 7.17
C CYS A 59 3.10 1.07 7.22
N GLY A 60 2.25 1.44 6.27
CA GLY A 60 1.74 2.80 6.14
C GLY A 60 2.74 3.79 5.53
N ASP A 61 3.93 3.34 5.11
CA ASP A 61 4.96 4.12 4.41
C ASP A 61 5.53 3.39 3.18
N CYS A 62 4.96 2.24 2.81
CA CYS A 62 5.38 1.37 1.72
C CYS A 62 6.77 0.72 1.89
N SER A 63 7.40 0.78 3.07
CA SER A 63 8.72 0.17 3.30
C SER A 63 8.73 -1.35 3.17
N ASP A 64 7.59 -1.98 3.44
CA ASP A 64 7.30 -3.40 3.27
C ASP A 64 7.15 -3.83 1.80
N GLU A 65 6.83 -2.91 0.90
CA GLU A 65 6.55 -3.19 -0.52
C GLU A 65 7.61 -2.63 -1.47
N LEU A 66 8.33 -1.57 -1.06
CA LEU A 66 9.35 -0.88 -1.86
C LEU A 66 10.77 -1.23 -1.46
N SER A 67 10.95 -2.28 -0.67
CA SER A 67 12.27 -2.79 -0.32
C SER A 67 13.05 -3.25 -1.56
N PRO A 68 14.40 -3.23 -1.51
CA PRO A 68 15.23 -3.62 -2.64
C PRO A 68 14.87 -5.00 -3.19
N VAL A 69 15.17 -5.25 -4.47
CA VAL A 69 14.85 -6.52 -5.15
C VAL A 69 15.49 -7.77 -4.52
N THR A 70 16.50 -7.57 -3.67
CA THR A 70 17.12 -8.62 -2.85
C THR A 70 16.22 -9.09 -1.71
N THR A 71 15.22 -8.29 -1.35
CA THR A 71 14.27 -8.51 -0.26
C THR A 71 12.87 -8.76 -0.81
N CYS A 72 12.37 -7.89 -1.70
CA CYS A 72 11.07 -8.07 -2.35
C CYS A 72 11.22 -8.49 -3.82
N PRO A 73 10.56 -9.57 -4.26
CA PRO A 73 10.51 -9.88 -5.68
C PRO A 73 9.73 -8.79 -6.45
N PRO A 74 9.86 -8.73 -7.79
CA PRO A 74 8.95 -7.93 -8.62
C PRO A 74 7.48 -8.30 -8.37
N CYS A 75 6.55 -7.39 -8.70
CA CYS A 75 5.12 -7.63 -8.55
C CYS A 75 4.72 -9.01 -9.12
N GLY A 76 3.96 -9.78 -8.33
CA GLY A 76 3.53 -11.12 -8.71
C GLY A 76 2.63 -11.15 -9.97
N PRO A 77 2.32 -12.34 -10.52
CA PRO A 77 1.62 -12.48 -11.79
C PRO A 77 0.21 -11.85 -11.84
N GLY A 78 -0.48 -11.73 -10.70
CA GLY A 78 -1.79 -11.05 -10.60
C GLY A 78 -1.70 -9.52 -10.46
N TRP A 79 -0.48 -9.00 -10.38
CA TRP A 79 -0.18 -7.61 -10.10
C TRP A 79 0.66 -7.03 -11.22
N TRP A 80 0.73 -5.71 -11.28
CA TRP A 80 1.61 -5.03 -12.22
C TRP A 80 2.13 -3.73 -11.64
N ARG A 81 3.31 -3.34 -12.13
CA ARG A 81 4.10 -2.28 -11.52
C ARG A 81 3.79 -0.92 -12.14
N CYS A 82 3.33 0.02 -11.32
CA CYS A 82 3.20 1.43 -11.66
C CYS A 82 3.22 2.28 -10.38
N PRO A 83 3.57 3.58 -10.43
CA PRO A 83 3.39 4.47 -9.29
C PRO A 83 1.89 4.61 -8.97
N SER A 84 1.43 4.05 -7.85
CA SER A 84 0.00 4.04 -7.53
C SER A 84 -0.47 5.40 -7.00
N THR A 85 -1.67 5.83 -7.42
CA THR A 85 -2.41 6.93 -6.78
C THR A 85 -3.12 6.48 -5.51
N VAL A 86 -3.35 5.17 -5.38
CA VAL A 86 -3.95 4.54 -4.20
C VAL A 86 -2.84 4.08 -3.27
N PHE A 87 -2.73 4.74 -2.12
CA PHE A 87 -1.66 4.54 -1.14
C PHE A 87 -1.51 3.09 -0.65
N ARG A 88 -2.62 2.34 -0.67
CA ARG A 88 -2.65 0.91 -0.30
C ARG A 88 -1.76 0.02 -1.18
N TYR A 89 -1.57 0.38 -2.45
CA TYR A 89 -0.90 -0.47 -3.43
C TYR A 89 0.58 -0.10 -3.66
N CYS A 90 1.04 1.04 -3.12
CA CYS A 90 2.41 1.52 -3.28
C CYS A 90 2.89 1.57 -4.75
N SER A 91 3.50 0.48 -5.25
CA SER A 91 3.91 0.35 -6.65
C SER A 91 3.38 -0.87 -7.41
N CYS A 92 2.56 -1.71 -6.78
CA CYS A 92 1.98 -2.90 -7.41
C CYS A 92 0.46 -2.82 -7.30
N ILE A 93 -0.24 -2.60 -8.41
CA ILE A 93 -1.71 -2.60 -8.41
C ILE A 93 -2.25 -3.93 -8.99
N PRO A 94 -3.46 -4.38 -8.61
CA PRO A 94 -4.06 -5.57 -9.19
C PRO A 94 -4.35 -5.41 -10.68
N ARG A 95 -4.04 -6.43 -11.49
CA ARG A 95 -4.36 -6.44 -12.93
C ARG A 95 -5.86 -6.38 -13.22
N SER A 96 -6.70 -6.78 -12.27
CA SER A 96 -8.15 -6.69 -12.36
C SER A 96 -8.69 -5.26 -12.39
N LEU A 97 -7.87 -4.27 -12.02
CA LEU A 97 -8.22 -2.84 -12.05
C LEU A 97 -7.90 -2.20 -13.42
N CYS A 98 -7.44 -2.99 -14.40
CA CYS A 98 -7.24 -2.50 -15.76
C CYS A 98 -8.57 -2.04 -16.37
N ARG A 99 -8.59 -0.81 -16.90
CA ARG A 99 -9.73 -0.22 -17.63
C ARG A 99 -11.02 -0.24 -16.84
N ASP A 100 -10.93 0.04 -15.55
CA ASP A 100 -12.11 0.14 -14.68
C ASP A 100 -12.66 1.57 -14.59
N HIS A 101 -12.06 2.51 -15.34
CA HIS A 101 -12.39 3.93 -15.41
C HIS A 101 -12.04 4.74 -14.15
N VAL A 102 -11.25 4.16 -13.25
CA VAL A 102 -10.76 4.81 -12.05
C VAL A 102 -9.24 4.85 -12.10
N GLN A 103 -8.65 6.02 -11.88
CA GLN A 103 -7.20 6.15 -11.91
C GLN A 103 -6.56 5.48 -10.69
N HIS A 104 -5.80 4.41 -10.93
CA HIS A 104 -4.96 3.69 -9.98
C HIS A 104 -3.48 3.94 -10.20
N CYS A 105 -3.03 4.14 -11.45
CA CYS A 105 -1.65 4.54 -11.73
C CYS A 105 -1.56 6.04 -11.97
N PHE A 106 -0.51 6.66 -11.46
CA PHE A 106 -0.28 8.10 -11.61
C PHE A 106 -0.19 8.53 -13.08
N ASP A 107 0.37 7.66 -13.92
CA ASP A 107 0.54 7.87 -15.37
C ASP A 107 -0.65 7.38 -16.22
N TRP A 108 -1.78 6.99 -15.59
CA TRP A 108 -2.96 6.43 -16.25
C TRP A 108 -2.69 5.15 -17.06
N SER A 109 -1.56 4.50 -16.82
CA SER A 109 -1.20 3.29 -17.56
C SER A 109 -2.24 2.17 -17.33
N ASP A 110 -2.93 2.16 -16.19
CA ASP A 110 -4.03 1.25 -15.84
C ASP A 110 -5.24 1.37 -16.75
N GLU A 111 -5.42 2.53 -17.36
CA GLU A 111 -6.56 2.80 -18.23
C GLU A 111 -6.18 2.68 -19.72
N TYR A 112 -4.97 3.11 -20.08
CA TYR A 112 -4.56 3.20 -21.49
C TYR A 112 -3.64 2.08 -21.96
N SER A 113 -2.81 1.53 -21.06
CA SER A 113 -1.63 0.73 -21.42
C SER A 113 -1.56 -0.58 -20.63
N CYS A 114 -2.71 -1.18 -20.33
CA CYS A 114 -2.76 -2.40 -19.53
C CYS A 114 -1.80 -3.47 -20.06
N PRO A 115 -0.99 -4.09 -19.19
CA PRO A 115 -0.12 -5.17 -19.58
C PRO A 115 -0.98 -6.36 -20.01
N GLY A 116 -0.58 -7.01 -21.12
CA GLY A 116 -1.25 -8.21 -21.60
C GLY A 116 -1.23 -9.36 -20.56
N PRO A 117 -2.06 -10.39 -20.77
CA PRO A 117 -2.09 -11.58 -19.92
C PRO A 117 -0.74 -12.27 -19.82
#